data_AF-A0A926VTF9-F1
#
_entry.id   AF-A0A926VTF9-F1
#
_cell.length_a   1.000
_cell.length_b   1.000
_cell.length_c   1.000
_cell.angle_alpha   90.00
_cell.angle_beta   90.00
_cell.angle_gamma   90.00
#
_symmetry.space_group_name_H-M   'P 1'
#
loop_
_entity.id
_entity.type
_entity.pdbx_description
1 polymer ?
#
loop_
_entity_poly.entity_id
_entity_poly.type
_entity_poly.pdbx_seq_one_letter_code
_entity_poly.pdbx_strand_id
1 'polypeptide(L)'
;MGFRQALSTGFLGWGRSLGLLARHTRYRSCRGRGFQSWWGVGDRFPLLDASMRQLKTMGWMNFRMRAMCATFLTINCGISWHHGAKHYMNYLVDGDLAIDNWQWQMQSGVTNPLSDTFRIYNPNKNIPEKDPDLKFIYYWVSELKGYSLPEIIQGKYIGTSSYPPTILDWAKTRKVNGKIISDLRKKVRERLTLQGGTEYESAVAAKETVNKYWQHKDRQYKEFKELEAELE
;
A
#
# COMPACT_ATOMS: atom_id res chain seq x y z
N MET A 1 -14.53 30.93 -28.01
CA MET A 1 -13.14 30.41 -28.11
C MET A 1 -12.51 30.52 -26.73
N GLY A 2 -12.32 29.41 -26.00
CA GLY A 2 -11.75 29.51 -24.63
C GLY A 2 -11.99 28.34 -23.69
N PHE A 3 -12.19 27.11 -24.17
CA PHE A 3 -12.37 25.95 -23.28
C PHE A 3 -11.68 24.65 -23.75
N ARG A 4 -10.86 24.72 -24.82
CA ARG A 4 -10.22 23.55 -25.45
C ARG A 4 -8.70 23.50 -25.31
N GLN A 5 -8.07 24.41 -24.58
CA GLN A 5 -6.60 24.51 -24.51
C GLN A 5 -5.96 24.08 -23.18
N ALA A 6 -6.74 23.75 -22.14
CA ALA A 6 -6.19 23.40 -20.82
C ALA A 6 -5.85 21.90 -20.64
N LEU A 7 -6.19 21.04 -21.60
CA LEU A 7 -6.07 19.58 -21.45
C LEU A 7 -4.85 18.94 -22.15
N SER A 8 -4.00 19.71 -22.84
CA SER A 8 -2.92 19.13 -23.65
C SER A 8 -1.51 19.21 -23.04
N THR A 9 -1.29 19.89 -21.92
CA THR A 9 0.08 20.18 -21.43
C THR A 9 0.42 19.66 -20.03
N GLY A 10 -0.53 19.23 -19.21
CA GLY A 10 -0.26 18.85 -17.81
C GLY A 10 -0.11 17.35 -17.51
N PHE A 11 -0.67 16.46 -18.33
CA PHE A 11 -0.87 15.06 -17.96
C PHE A 11 0.21 14.08 -18.47
N LEU A 12 0.98 14.48 -19.50
CA LEU A 12 1.94 13.60 -20.18
C LEU A 12 3.36 13.62 -19.59
N GLY A 13 3.67 14.55 -18.67
CA GLY A 13 5.00 14.68 -18.06
C GLY A 13 5.29 13.68 -16.93
N TRP A 14 4.25 13.21 -16.25
CA TRP A 14 4.40 12.37 -15.05
C TRP A 14 4.85 10.94 -15.36
N GLY A 15 4.53 10.41 -16.54
CA GLY A 15 4.82 9.03 -16.92
C GLY A 15 6.29 8.72 -17.22
N ARG A 16 7.13 9.73 -17.57
CA ARG A 16 8.55 9.50 -17.92
C ARG A 16 9.51 9.58 -16.73
N SER A 17 9.19 10.39 -15.72
CA SER A 17 10.11 10.72 -14.61
C SER A 17 9.99 9.78 -13.40
N LEU A 18 8.79 9.24 -13.13
CA LEU A 18 8.57 8.20 -12.09
C LEU A 18 9.25 6.86 -12.44
N GLY A 19 9.57 6.66 -13.71
CA GLY A 19 10.38 5.53 -14.16
C GLY A 19 11.80 5.52 -13.59
N LEU A 20 12.36 6.64 -13.08
CA LEU A 20 13.73 6.65 -12.55
C LEU A 20 13.85 6.02 -11.16
N LEU A 21 12.84 6.17 -10.30
CA LEU A 21 12.76 5.45 -9.02
C LEU A 21 12.55 3.95 -9.26
N ALA A 22 11.65 3.60 -10.19
CA ALA A 22 11.42 2.22 -10.61
C ALA A 22 12.64 1.58 -11.31
N ARG A 23 13.44 2.35 -12.08
CA ARG A 23 14.66 1.89 -12.79
C ARG A 23 15.86 1.67 -11.85
N HIS A 24 15.95 2.40 -10.74
CA HIS A 24 17.06 2.29 -9.78
C HIS A 24 16.78 1.31 -8.63
N THR A 25 15.52 1.00 -8.35
CA THR A 25 15.20 -0.22 -7.60
C THR A 25 15.50 -1.42 -8.48
N ARG A 26 16.59 -2.16 -8.20
CA ARG A 26 16.66 -3.58 -8.58
C ARG A 26 15.58 -4.31 -7.79
N TYR A 27 14.32 -4.18 -8.23
CA TYR A 27 13.30 -5.17 -7.92
C TYR A 27 13.89 -6.48 -8.44
N ARG A 28 14.16 -7.43 -7.54
CA ARG A 28 14.61 -8.76 -7.94
C ARG A 28 13.62 -9.22 -9.00
N SER A 29 14.09 -9.44 -10.22
CA SER A 29 13.37 -10.20 -11.23
C SER A 29 13.16 -11.59 -10.63
N CYS A 30 12.08 -11.77 -9.87
CA CYS A 30 11.73 -13.02 -9.25
C CYS A 30 11.15 -13.94 -10.33
N ARG A 31 12.03 -14.46 -11.19
CA ARG A 31 11.76 -15.68 -11.94
C ARG A 31 11.62 -16.80 -10.91
N GLY A 32 10.42 -17.32 -10.74
CA GLY A 32 10.23 -18.74 -10.41
C GLY A 32 9.29 -19.09 -9.26
N ARG A 33 9.32 -18.42 -8.09
CA ARG A 33 8.55 -18.90 -6.92
C ARG A 33 7.71 -17.84 -6.18
N GLY A 34 8.27 -16.68 -5.82
CA GLY A 34 7.50 -15.65 -5.09
C GLY A 34 6.44 -14.92 -5.92
N PHE A 35 6.57 -14.91 -7.24
CA PHE A 35 5.59 -14.29 -8.12
C PHE A 35 4.36 -15.16 -8.33
N GLN A 36 4.53 -16.48 -8.55
CA GLN A 36 3.42 -17.42 -8.69
C GLN A 36 2.71 -17.67 -7.35
N SER A 37 3.42 -17.60 -6.21
CA SER A 37 2.79 -17.76 -4.89
C SER A 37 1.81 -16.62 -4.57
N TRP A 38 2.18 -15.36 -4.87
CA TRP A 38 1.33 -14.21 -4.58
C TRP A 38 -0.01 -14.25 -5.34
N TRP A 39 -0.01 -14.74 -6.58
CA TRP A 39 -1.23 -14.83 -7.40
C TRP A 39 -2.18 -15.97 -7.02
N GLY A 40 -1.68 -17.01 -6.35
CA GLY A 40 -2.48 -18.19 -6.00
C GLY A 40 -3.15 -18.10 -4.63
N VAL A 41 -2.49 -17.46 -3.66
CA VAL A 41 -2.89 -17.41 -2.24
C VAL A 41 -1.98 -16.36 -1.58
N GLY A 42 -2.47 -15.14 -1.35
CA GLY A 42 -1.68 -13.94 -1.06
C GLY A 42 -0.81 -14.05 0.20
N ASP A 43 0.37 -14.67 0.04
CA ASP A 43 1.42 -14.95 1.02
C ASP A 43 0.98 -14.98 2.49
N ARG A 44 -0.08 -15.76 2.74
CA ARG A 44 -0.38 -16.50 3.96
C ARG A 44 -0.54 -15.67 5.25
N PHE A 45 -0.96 -14.42 5.12
CA PHE A 45 -1.61 -13.71 6.21
C PHE A 45 -3.14 -13.82 6.03
N PRO A 46 -3.89 -14.25 7.05
CA PRO A 46 -5.33 -14.52 6.94
C PRO A 46 -6.15 -13.38 6.32
N LEU A 47 -5.88 -12.14 6.73
CA LEU A 47 -6.59 -10.98 6.20
C LEU A 47 -6.23 -10.65 4.75
N LEU A 48 -4.95 -10.81 4.38
CA LEU A 48 -4.51 -10.62 2.99
C LEU A 48 -5.08 -11.71 2.09
N ASP A 49 -5.07 -12.97 2.53
CA ASP A 49 -5.62 -14.08 1.76
C ASP A 49 -7.13 -13.96 1.58
N ALA A 50 -7.86 -13.64 2.65
CA ALA A 50 -9.29 -13.34 2.57
C ALA A 50 -9.59 -12.23 1.55
N SER A 51 -8.79 -11.16 1.55
CA SER A 51 -8.94 -10.04 0.61
C SER A 51 -8.65 -10.43 -0.84
N MET A 52 -7.64 -11.28 -1.08
CA MET A 52 -7.31 -11.76 -2.42
C MET A 52 -8.35 -12.76 -2.94
N ARG A 53 -8.89 -13.63 -2.09
CA ARG A 53 -10.01 -14.52 -2.41
C ARG A 53 -11.28 -13.72 -2.72
N GLN A 54 -11.55 -12.67 -1.95
CA GLN A 54 -12.64 -11.73 -2.22
C GLN A 54 -12.49 -11.08 -3.59
N LEU A 55 -11.30 -10.53 -3.89
CA LEU A 55 -11.01 -9.91 -5.19
C LEU A 55 -11.26 -10.89 -6.34
N LYS A 56 -10.77 -12.11 -6.23
CA LYS A 56 -10.89 -13.12 -7.28
C LYS A 56 -12.35 -13.54 -7.53
N THR A 57 -13.16 -13.58 -6.48
CA THR A 57 -14.54 -14.10 -6.54
C THR A 57 -15.55 -13.01 -6.86
N MET A 58 -15.46 -11.85 -6.19
CA MET A 58 -16.42 -10.76 -6.32
C MET A 58 -15.97 -9.69 -7.31
N GLY A 59 -14.68 -9.63 -7.65
CA GLY A 59 -14.11 -8.55 -8.43
C GLY A 59 -14.12 -7.19 -7.73
N TRP A 60 -14.27 -7.17 -6.41
CA TRP A 60 -14.26 -5.96 -5.61
C TRP A 60 -13.49 -6.17 -4.31
N MET A 61 -12.79 -5.12 -3.88
CA MET A 61 -12.06 -5.09 -2.62
C MET A 61 -12.09 -3.67 -2.05
N ASN A 62 -12.17 -3.53 -0.73
CA ASN A 62 -12.20 -2.20 -0.12
C ASN A 62 -10.85 -1.47 -0.30
N PHE A 63 -10.89 -0.14 -0.21
CA PHE A 63 -9.71 0.71 -0.39
C PHE A 63 -8.55 0.35 0.57
N ARG A 64 -8.89 0.03 1.81
CA ARG A 64 -7.91 -0.21 2.88
C ARG A 64 -7.12 -1.49 2.67
N MET A 65 -7.79 -2.54 2.19
CA MET A 65 -7.21 -3.83 1.82
C MET A 65 -6.40 -3.70 0.53
N ARG A 66 -6.89 -2.96 -0.48
CA ARG A 66 -6.11 -2.63 -1.68
C ARG A 66 -4.76 -1.99 -1.32
N ALA A 67 -4.80 -0.97 -0.46
CA ALA A 67 -3.59 -0.30 0.01
C ALA A 67 -2.64 -1.23 0.79
N MET A 68 -3.20 -2.11 1.62
CA MET A 68 -2.42 -3.10 2.38
C MET A 68 -1.74 -4.12 1.47
N CYS A 69 -2.47 -4.69 0.51
CA CYS A 69 -1.95 -5.60 -0.51
C CYS A 69 -0.85 -4.94 -1.35
N ALA A 70 -1.04 -3.67 -1.71
CA ALA A 70 -0.08 -2.94 -2.53
C ALA A 70 1.27 -2.75 -1.82
N THR A 71 1.24 -2.23 -0.59
CA THR A 71 2.45 -2.11 0.25
C THR A 71 3.05 -3.48 0.56
N PHE A 72 2.22 -4.51 0.78
CA PHE A 72 2.73 -5.84 1.06
C PHE A 72 3.52 -6.40 -0.13
N LEU A 73 2.98 -6.34 -1.33
CA LEU A 73 3.65 -6.78 -2.55
C LEU A 73 4.98 -6.05 -2.77
N THR A 74 4.98 -4.73 -2.63
CA THR A 74 6.12 -3.91 -3.02
C THR A 74 7.23 -3.87 -1.99
N ILE A 75 6.86 -3.81 -0.71
CA ILE A 75 7.80 -3.64 0.39
C ILE A 75 8.14 -4.99 1.02
N ASN A 76 7.16 -5.84 1.33
CA ASN A 76 7.44 -7.11 1.98
C ASN A 76 7.98 -8.14 0.99
N CYS A 77 7.29 -8.34 -0.14
CA CYS A 77 7.73 -9.29 -1.16
C CYS A 77 8.82 -8.73 -2.07
N GLY A 78 8.99 -7.39 -2.13
CA GLY A 78 9.98 -6.77 -2.98
C GLY A 78 9.69 -6.99 -4.46
N ILE A 79 8.41 -6.94 -4.86
CA ILE A 79 7.93 -7.10 -6.25
C ILE A 79 7.50 -5.73 -6.80
N SER A 80 7.72 -5.50 -8.11
CA SER A 80 7.33 -4.23 -8.73
C SER A 80 5.81 -4.04 -8.72
N TRP A 81 5.37 -2.83 -8.39
CA TRP A 81 3.95 -2.46 -8.30
C TRP A 81 3.20 -2.64 -9.63
N HIS A 82 3.87 -2.54 -10.78
CA HIS A 82 3.27 -2.73 -12.11
C HIS A 82 2.59 -4.10 -12.25
N HIS A 83 3.17 -5.13 -11.63
CA HIS A 83 2.58 -6.44 -11.65
C HIS A 83 1.26 -6.47 -10.87
N GLY A 84 1.26 -5.86 -9.68
CA GLY A 84 0.08 -5.69 -8.86
C GLY A 84 -1.04 -4.94 -9.58
N ALA A 85 -0.71 -3.79 -10.18
CA ALA A 85 -1.65 -2.98 -10.97
C ALA A 85 -2.26 -3.80 -12.12
N LYS A 86 -1.42 -4.52 -12.89
CA LYS A 86 -1.92 -5.37 -13.97
C LYS A 86 -2.92 -6.43 -13.49
N HIS A 87 -2.73 -7.00 -12.31
CA HIS A 87 -3.68 -7.98 -11.79
C HIS A 87 -4.94 -7.36 -11.23
N TYR A 88 -4.83 -6.22 -10.56
CA TYR A 88 -6.00 -5.48 -10.12
C TYR A 88 -6.88 -5.15 -11.32
N MET A 89 -6.30 -4.67 -12.42
CA MET A 89 -7.01 -4.43 -13.68
C MET A 89 -7.64 -5.69 -14.31
N ASN A 90 -7.17 -6.89 -13.99
CA ASN A 90 -7.77 -8.14 -14.50
C ASN A 90 -8.99 -8.60 -13.69
N TYR A 91 -9.11 -8.21 -12.42
CA TYR A 91 -10.16 -8.71 -11.52
C TYR A 91 -11.13 -7.62 -11.06
N LEU A 92 -10.67 -6.36 -10.96
CA LEU A 92 -11.49 -5.27 -10.46
C LEU A 92 -12.58 -4.90 -11.46
N VAL A 93 -13.83 -5.01 -11.02
CA VAL A 93 -15.00 -4.53 -11.76
C VAL A 93 -14.99 -3.00 -11.87
N ASP A 94 -14.43 -2.32 -10.86
CA ASP A 94 -14.25 -0.86 -10.82
C ASP A 94 -12.86 -0.40 -11.29
N GLY A 95 -12.17 -1.25 -12.08
CA GLY A 95 -10.81 -0.99 -12.54
C GLY A 95 -10.73 0.18 -13.51
N ASP A 96 -10.17 1.31 -13.05
CA ASP A 96 -9.74 2.42 -13.90
C ASP A 96 -8.22 2.54 -13.91
N LEU A 97 -7.64 2.69 -15.10
CA LEU A 97 -6.19 2.68 -15.29
C LEU A 97 -5.50 3.85 -14.57
N ALA A 98 -6.10 5.03 -14.54
CA ALA A 98 -5.51 6.20 -13.92
C ALA A 98 -5.58 6.09 -12.40
N ILE A 99 -6.74 5.69 -11.86
CA ILE A 99 -6.97 5.53 -10.43
C ILE A 99 -6.12 4.37 -9.89
N ASP A 100 -6.15 3.20 -10.51
CA ASP A 100 -5.43 2.02 -10.03
C ASP A 100 -3.91 2.26 -10.02
N ASN A 101 -3.34 2.72 -11.14
CA ASN A 101 -1.91 3.00 -11.21
C ASN A 101 -1.48 4.06 -10.20
N TRP A 102 -2.30 5.09 -9.96
CA TRP A 102 -2.01 6.10 -8.96
C TRP A 102 -2.00 5.49 -7.55
N GLN A 103 -2.98 4.67 -7.22
CA GLN A 103 -3.05 4.00 -5.92
C GLN A 103 -1.85 3.07 -5.68
N TRP A 104 -1.45 2.30 -6.68
CA TRP A 104 -0.26 1.45 -6.60
C TRP A 104 1.02 2.26 -6.37
N GLN A 105 1.16 3.39 -7.06
CA GLN A 105 2.31 4.28 -6.87
C GLN A 105 2.33 4.88 -5.46
N MET A 106 1.20 5.42 -4.99
CA MET A 106 1.06 5.97 -3.62
C MET A 106 1.48 4.97 -2.54
N GLN A 107 1.00 3.73 -2.63
CA GLN A 107 1.19 2.73 -1.58
C GLN A 107 2.51 1.95 -1.70
N SER A 108 3.20 2.06 -2.85
CA SER A 108 4.51 1.46 -3.07
C SER A 108 5.68 2.28 -2.51
N GLY A 109 5.43 3.52 -2.09
CA GLY A 109 6.44 4.42 -1.55
C GLY A 109 7.34 5.09 -2.61
N VAL A 110 6.99 4.96 -3.90
CA VAL A 110 7.72 5.63 -5.01
C VAL A 110 7.32 7.09 -5.20
N THR A 111 6.28 7.54 -4.52
CA THR A 111 5.70 8.87 -4.72
C THR A 111 6.11 9.85 -3.64
N ASN A 112 6.19 11.13 -4.04
CA ASN A 112 6.58 12.25 -3.19
C ASN A 112 7.83 11.97 -2.33
N PRO A 113 9.03 12.00 -2.92
CA PRO A 113 10.29 11.74 -2.20
C PRO A 113 10.61 12.79 -1.12
N LEU A 114 9.95 13.96 -1.14
CA LEU A 114 10.11 15.02 -0.14
C LEU A 114 9.30 14.78 1.13
N SER A 115 8.38 13.81 1.14
CA SER A 115 7.67 13.38 2.35
C SER A 115 8.58 12.55 3.24
N ASP A 116 8.57 12.81 4.54
CA ASP A 116 9.49 12.17 5.49
C ASP A 116 9.10 10.74 5.87
N THR A 117 7.86 10.34 5.60
CA THR A 117 7.38 8.99 5.93
C THR A 117 6.68 8.34 4.75
N PHE A 118 6.64 7.02 4.76
CA PHE A 118 5.78 6.22 3.90
C PHE A 118 5.09 5.19 4.79
N ARG A 119 3.88 4.79 4.40
CA ARG A 119 3.05 3.93 5.24
C ARG A 119 3.35 2.48 4.95
N ILE A 120 3.63 1.70 6.00
CA ILE A 120 3.70 0.25 5.93
C ILE A 120 2.57 -0.34 6.76
N TYR A 121 1.68 -1.09 6.10
CA TYR A 121 0.54 -1.71 6.77
C TYR A 121 0.93 -3.01 7.46
N ASN A 122 0.40 -3.19 8.68
CA ASN A 122 0.48 -4.45 9.41
C ASN A 122 -0.81 -5.26 9.12
N PRO A 123 -0.71 -6.48 8.59
CA PRO A 123 -1.86 -7.31 8.25
C PRO A 123 -2.67 -7.75 9.48
N ASN A 124 -2.05 -7.84 10.67
CA ASN A 124 -2.71 -8.31 11.88
C ASN A 124 -3.31 -7.16 12.72
N LYS A 125 -2.74 -5.96 12.64
CA LYS A 125 -3.11 -4.85 13.54
C LYS A 125 -4.57 -4.41 13.39
N ASN A 126 -5.12 -4.43 12.18
CA ASN A 126 -6.48 -3.93 11.94
C ASN A 126 -7.56 -4.98 12.22
N ILE A 127 -7.20 -6.25 12.43
CA ILE A 127 -8.17 -7.33 12.59
C ILE A 127 -9.01 -7.12 13.87
N PRO A 128 -8.42 -6.89 15.07
CA PRO A 128 -9.21 -6.73 16.30
C PRO A 128 -10.21 -5.57 16.25
N GLU A 129 -9.84 -4.47 15.58
CA GLU A 129 -10.67 -3.27 15.51
C GLU A 129 -11.79 -3.36 14.46
N LYS A 130 -11.59 -4.14 13.38
CA LYS A 130 -12.48 -4.14 12.21
C LYS A 130 -13.22 -5.45 11.99
N ASP A 131 -12.70 -6.56 12.53
CA ASP A 131 -13.30 -7.88 12.46
C ASP A 131 -13.04 -8.67 13.76
N PRO A 132 -13.58 -8.21 14.91
CA PRO A 132 -13.35 -8.86 16.21
C PRO A 132 -13.87 -10.30 16.25
N ASP A 133 -14.97 -10.56 15.52
CA ASP A 133 -15.60 -11.88 15.42
C ASP A 133 -14.99 -12.77 14.31
N LEU A 134 -14.01 -12.27 13.56
CA LEU A 134 -13.38 -12.95 12.43
C LEU A 134 -14.35 -13.38 11.31
N LYS A 135 -15.51 -12.73 11.20
CA LYS A 135 -16.57 -13.10 10.22
C LYS A 135 -16.06 -13.01 8.79
N PHE A 136 -15.29 -11.97 8.48
CA PHE A 136 -14.73 -11.79 7.14
C PHE A 136 -13.68 -12.86 6.83
N ILE A 137 -12.77 -13.10 7.76
CA ILE A 137 -11.71 -14.11 7.59
C ILE A 137 -12.31 -15.51 7.45
N TYR A 138 -13.28 -15.89 8.28
CA TYR A 138 -13.92 -17.21 8.21
C TYR A 138 -14.75 -17.43 6.94
N TYR A 139 -15.32 -16.37 6.38
CA TYR A 139 -16.10 -16.46 5.15
C TYR A 139 -15.20 -16.83 3.96
N TRP A 140 -14.05 -16.17 3.82
CA TRP A 140 -13.14 -16.38 2.70
C TRP A 140 -12.10 -17.48 2.94
N VAL A 141 -11.66 -17.66 4.18
CA VAL A 141 -10.65 -18.63 4.61
C VAL A 141 -11.30 -19.58 5.61
N SER A 142 -12.13 -20.49 5.09
CA SER A 142 -12.86 -21.45 5.90
C SER A 142 -11.94 -22.41 6.66
N GLU A 143 -10.70 -22.59 6.22
CA GLU A 143 -9.66 -23.40 6.87
C GLU A 143 -9.29 -22.89 8.27
N LEU A 144 -9.60 -21.63 8.57
CA LEU A 144 -9.34 -21.00 9.86
C LEU A 144 -10.56 -20.99 10.79
N LYS A 145 -11.71 -21.55 10.36
CA LYS A 145 -12.88 -21.69 11.23
C LYS A 145 -12.53 -22.53 12.46
N GLY A 146 -12.75 -21.97 13.64
CA GLY A 146 -12.46 -22.61 14.92
C GLY A 146 -11.25 -22.04 15.68
N TYR A 147 -10.46 -21.15 15.06
CA TYR A 147 -9.37 -20.44 15.73
C TYR A 147 -9.83 -19.07 16.22
N SER A 148 -9.71 -18.81 17.52
CA SER A 148 -10.01 -17.49 18.09
C SER A 148 -9.06 -16.39 17.57
N LEU A 149 -9.49 -15.13 17.68
CA LEU A 149 -8.71 -13.95 17.28
C LEU A 149 -7.26 -13.95 17.83
N PRO A 150 -7.02 -14.23 19.13
CA PRO A 150 -5.66 -14.31 19.65
C PRO A 150 -4.84 -15.45 19.01
N GLU A 151 -5.47 -16.58 18.71
CA GLU A 151 -4.80 -17.73 18.09
C GLU A 151 -4.39 -17.45 16.64
N ILE A 152 -5.24 -16.73 15.90
CA ILE A 152 -4.92 -16.26 14.55
C ILE A 152 -3.77 -15.26 14.57
N ILE A 153 -3.77 -14.29 15.50
CA ILE A 153 -2.71 -13.29 15.58
C ILE A 153 -1.37 -13.91 16.00
N GLN A 154 -1.40 -14.89 16.91
CA GLN A 154 -0.23 -15.64 17.37
C GLN A 154 0.28 -16.66 16.34
N GLY A 155 -0.52 -16.97 15.31
CA GLY A 155 -0.14 -17.94 14.28
C GLY A 155 -0.26 -19.41 14.72
N LYS A 156 -1.10 -19.72 15.71
CA LYS A 156 -1.28 -21.09 16.22
C LYS A 156 -1.90 -22.07 15.21
N TYR A 157 -2.48 -21.57 14.12
CA TYR A 157 -2.99 -22.40 13.03
C TYR A 157 -1.87 -23.02 12.16
N ILE A 158 -0.64 -22.50 12.26
CA ILE A 158 0.50 -22.96 11.46
C ILE A 158 0.90 -24.38 11.92
N GLY A 159 0.61 -25.38 11.07
CA GLY A 159 0.95 -26.78 11.32
C GLY A 159 -0.19 -27.63 11.91
N THR A 160 -1.28 -27.01 12.36
CA THR A 160 -2.48 -27.71 12.87
C THR A 160 -3.66 -27.64 11.90
N SER A 161 -3.80 -26.52 11.18
CA SER A 161 -4.83 -26.35 10.16
C SER A 161 -4.35 -26.84 8.80
N SER A 162 -5.28 -27.12 7.88
CA SER A 162 -5.01 -27.26 6.45
C SER A 162 -4.53 -25.97 5.79
N TYR A 163 -4.67 -24.82 6.48
CA TYR A 163 -4.20 -23.53 6.01
C TYR A 163 -2.66 -23.51 5.92
N PRO A 164 -2.09 -23.11 4.77
CA PRO A 164 -0.67 -23.22 4.54
C PRO A 164 0.16 -22.26 5.43
N PRO A 165 1.39 -22.66 5.84
CA PRO A 165 2.22 -21.91 6.79
C PRO A 165 2.80 -20.63 6.18
N THR A 166 2.90 -19.53 6.94
CA THR A 166 3.45 -18.25 6.46
C THR A 166 4.78 -18.40 5.74
N ILE A 167 4.89 -17.83 4.52
CA ILE A 167 6.14 -17.88 3.72
C ILE A 167 7.15 -16.83 4.22
N LEU A 168 6.65 -15.77 4.87
CA LEU A 168 7.41 -14.55 5.11
C LEU A 168 7.15 -13.99 6.51
N ASP A 169 8.23 -13.59 7.17
CA ASP A 169 8.20 -12.87 8.45
C ASP A 169 8.06 -11.37 8.19
N TRP A 170 6.86 -10.84 8.40
CA TRP A 170 6.52 -9.44 8.14
C TRP A 170 7.39 -8.46 8.95
N ALA A 171 7.73 -8.80 10.20
CA ALA A 171 8.48 -7.89 11.06
C ALA A 171 9.91 -7.71 10.54
N LYS A 172 10.54 -8.81 10.10
CA LYS A 172 11.87 -8.80 9.49
C LYS A 172 11.88 -8.06 8.15
N THR A 173 10.97 -8.40 7.25
CA THR A 173 10.92 -7.78 5.91
C THR A 173 10.58 -6.31 5.96
N ARG A 174 9.65 -5.90 6.84
CA ARG A 174 9.35 -4.49 7.09
C ARG A 174 10.62 -3.72 7.47
N LYS A 175 11.43 -4.25 8.38
CA LYS A 175 12.63 -3.57 8.88
C LYS A 175 13.70 -3.48 7.79
N VAL A 176 13.98 -4.59 7.11
CA VAL A 176 15.02 -4.66 6.06
C VAL A 176 14.63 -3.85 4.84
N ASN A 177 13.48 -4.16 4.23
CA ASN A 177 13.07 -3.54 2.98
C ASN A 177 12.58 -2.10 3.20
N GLY A 178 12.00 -1.81 4.37
CA GLY A 178 11.66 -0.45 4.76
C GLY A 178 12.90 0.45 4.85
N LYS A 179 14.02 -0.06 5.39
CA LYS A 179 15.29 0.68 5.40
C LYS A 179 15.81 0.93 3.98
N ILE A 180 15.78 -0.09 3.11
CA ILE A 180 16.19 0.04 1.71
C ILE A 180 15.39 1.14 1.01
N ILE A 181 14.06 1.15 1.16
CA ILE A 181 13.20 2.17 0.55
C ILE A 181 13.50 3.56 1.14
N SER A 182 13.70 3.65 2.46
CA SER A 182 14.07 4.92 3.11
C SER A 182 15.38 5.49 2.55
N ASP A 183 16.40 4.64 2.41
CA ASP A 183 17.71 5.04 1.88
C ASP A 183 17.61 5.47 0.41
N LEU A 184 16.79 4.78 -0.39
CA LEU A 184 16.50 5.15 -1.78
C LEU A 184 15.78 6.51 -1.87
N ARG A 185 14.77 6.74 -1.04
CA ARG A 185 14.05 8.03 -0.99
C ARG A 185 14.99 9.17 -0.60
N LYS A 186 15.92 8.93 0.33
CA LYS A 186 16.95 9.91 0.72
C LYS A 186 17.84 10.28 -0.46
N LYS A 187 18.39 9.30 -1.19
CA LYS A 187 19.21 9.54 -2.39
C LYS A 187 18.46 10.32 -3.47
N VAL A 188 17.18 9.99 -3.68
CA VAL A 188 16.34 10.69 -4.67
C VAL A 188 16.06 12.13 -4.23
N ARG A 189 15.82 12.36 -2.95
CA ARG A 189 15.66 13.70 -2.39
C ARG A 189 16.91 14.55 -2.61
N GLU A 190 18.09 14.02 -2.28
CA GLU A 190 19.37 14.70 -2.49
C GLU A 190 19.58 15.05 -3.98
N ARG A 191 19.31 14.09 -4.87
CA ARG A 191 19.35 14.33 -6.32
C ARG A 191 18.40 15.44 -6.77
N LEU A 192 17.16 15.42 -6.31
CA LEU A 192 16.15 16.42 -6.71
C LEU A 192 16.51 17.82 -6.23
N THR A 193 17.02 17.95 -5.01
CA THR A 193 17.51 19.22 -4.48
C THR A 193 18.70 19.76 -5.29
N LEU A 194 19.58 18.89 -5.77
CA LEU A 194 20.75 19.27 -6.57
C LEU A 194 20.41 19.64 -8.02
N GLN A 195 19.57 18.84 -8.68
CA GLN A 195 19.23 19.03 -10.10
C GLN A 195 18.21 20.15 -10.32
N GLY A 196 17.34 20.39 -9.34
CA GLY A 196 16.21 21.31 -9.49
C GLY A 196 15.26 20.89 -10.62
N GLY A 197 14.45 21.84 -11.08
CA GLY A 197 13.56 21.67 -12.23
C GLY A 197 12.12 21.25 -11.87
N THR A 198 11.34 20.93 -12.90
CA THR A 198 9.89 20.74 -12.81
C THR A 198 9.47 19.60 -11.87
N GLU A 199 10.29 18.55 -11.76
CA GLU A 199 10.05 17.43 -10.83
C GLU A 199 10.21 17.86 -9.37
N TYR A 200 11.20 18.71 -9.07
CA TYR A 200 11.40 19.27 -7.74
C TYR A 200 10.25 20.21 -7.37
N GLU A 201 9.87 21.13 -8.24
CA GLU A 201 8.75 22.05 -8.03
C GLU A 201 7.44 21.31 -7.77
N SER A 202 7.15 20.27 -8.57
CA SER A 202 5.97 19.42 -8.39
C SER A 202 5.98 18.70 -7.03
N ALA A 203 7.15 18.23 -6.59
CA ALA A 203 7.30 17.58 -5.29
C ALA A 203 7.13 18.58 -4.13
N VAL A 204 7.64 19.80 -4.28
CA VAL A 204 7.46 20.89 -3.30
C VAL A 204 5.98 21.26 -3.18
N ALA A 205 5.30 21.49 -4.30
CA ALA A 205 3.87 21.79 -4.31
C ALA A 205 3.04 20.68 -3.63
N ALA A 206 3.38 19.41 -3.88
CA ALA A 206 2.74 18.28 -3.21
C ALA A 206 3.00 18.28 -1.69
N LYS A 207 4.25 18.58 -1.26
CA LYS A 207 4.60 18.68 0.16
C LYS A 207 3.86 19.84 0.85
N GLU A 208 3.81 21.01 0.23
CA GLU A 208 3.09 22.17 0.75
C GLU A 208 1.60 21.90 0.92
N THR A 209 0.97 21.26 -0.08
CA THR A 209 -0.43 20.87 -0.02
C THR A 209 -0.70 19.94 1.16
N VAL A 210 0.16 18.94 1.35
CA VAL A 210 0.07 18.01 2.49
C VAL A 210 0.26 18.74 3.82
N ASN A 211 1.23 19.65 3.91
CA ASN A 211 1.48 20.43 5.12
C ASN A 211 0.28 21.32 5.50
N LYS A 212 -0.34 21.98 4.52
CA LYS A 212 -1.55 22.79 4.72
C LYS A 212 -2.71 21.93 5.25
N TYR A 213 -2.88 20.74 4.70
CA TYR A 213 -3.89 19.79 5.18
C TYR A 213 -3.65 19.41 6.65
N TRP A 214 -2.41 19.09 7.03
CA TRP A 214 -2.06 18.76 8.41
C TRP A 214 -2.29 19.92 9.36
N GLN A 215 -1.85 21.12 9.00
CA GLN A 215 -2.09 22.33 9.82
C GLN A 215 -3.58 22.57 10.07
N HIS A 216 -4.42 22.35 9.06
CA HIS A 216 -5.87 22.44 9.21
C HIS A 216 -6.42 21.35 10.14
N LYS A 217 -6.00 20.09 9.96
CA LYS A 217 -6.45 18.97 10.82
C LYS A 217 -6.01 19.11 12.27
N ASP A 218 -4.78 19.55 12.49
CA ASP A 218 -4.25 19.78 13.84
C ASP A 218 -5.04 20.88 14.56
N ARG A 219 -5.46 21.92 13.83
CA ARG A 219 -6.34 22.96 14.37
C ARG A 219 -7.69 22.39 14.80
N GLN A 220 -8.36 21.66 13.92
CA GLN A 220 -9.65 21.00 14.24
C GLN A 220 -9.53 20.07 15.45
N TYR A 221 -8.41 19.36 15.58
CA TYR A 221 -8.18 18.45 16.70
C TYR A 221 -7.98 19.19 18.02
N LYS A 222 -7.29 20.34 18.00
CA LYS A 222 -7.16 21.21 19.18
C LYS A 222 -8.50 21.78 19.59
N GLU A 223 -9.26 22.34 18.65
CA GLU A 223 -10.61 22.86 18.90
C GLU A 223 -11.53 21.78 19.49
N PHE A 224 -11.50 20.56 18.95
CA PHE A 224 -12.27 19.44 19.49
C PHE A 224 -11.86 19.09 20.93
N LYS A 225 -10.56 19.06 21.23
CA LYS A 225 -10.06 18.79 22.58
C LYS A 225 -10.40 19.88 23.58
N GLU A 226 -10.39 21.14 23.15
CA GLU A 226 -10.80 22.27 23.97
C GLU A 226 -12.30 22.15 24.31
N LEU A 227 -13.14 21.83 23.33
CA LEU A 227 -14.58 21.56 23.55
C LEU A 227 -14.84 20.35 24.45
N GLU A 228 -14.07 19.28 24.31
CA GLU A 228 -14.16 18.09 25.18
C GLU A 228 -13.81 18.46 26.63
N ALA A 229 -12.78 19.27 26.84
CA ALA A 229 -12.38 19.75 28.16
C ALA A 229 -13.36 20.77 28.78
N GLU A 230 -14.16 21.48 27.97
CA GLU A 230 -15.23 22.37 28.45
C GLU A 230 -16.51 21.61 28.84
N LEU A 231 -16.66 20.36 28.39
CA LEU A 231 -17.83 19.51 28.63
C LEU A 231 -17.63 18.53 29.82
N GLU A 232 -16.39 18.32 30.25
CA GLU A 232 -15.99 17.55 31.45
C GLU A 232 -15.96 18.41 32.72
#